data_AF-A0A972C025-F1
#
_entry.id   AF-A0A972C025-F1
#
_cell.length_a   1.000
_cell.length_b   1.000
_cell.length_c   1.000
_cell.angle_alpha   90.00
_cell.angle_beta   90.00
_cell.angle_gamma   90.00
#
_symmetry.space_group_name_H-M   'P 1'
#
loop_
_entity.id
_entity.type
_entity.pdbx_description
1 polymer ?
#
loop_
_entity_poly.entity_id
_entity_poly.type
_entity_poly.pdbx_seq_one_letter_code
_entity_poly.pdbx_strand_id
1 'polypeptide(L)'
;MNNHEWMLKSIETEPKEVSGKVVKPDLVLIEGILEQIVSVVDAEGIVKRCENKVPFSRQVTVFGALPGQSVAVDCRVRNTKPRPGSRVGETTLVSLAITVQDNQGLVGFATDEFLLQEPKLQLRSDPEQKLAPEKTAQPADFSVDLEKLRRELETEYALRYQQECFEFEQRLRDSYQDDLRLHVELLRREMEAELNRRWKQQLSAFQQRSGFRGSVEFGRA
;
A
#
# COMPACT_ATOMS: atom_id res chain seq x y z
N MET A 1 -18.70 -14.88 39.80
CA MET A 1 -17.48 -14.39 39.13
C MET A 1 -17.96 -13.71 37.87
N ASN A 2 -18.06 -12.38 37.89
CA ASN A 2 -18.67 -11.61 36.80
C ASN A 2 -17.66 -11.47 35.67
N ASN A 3 -17.97 -12.05 34.51
CA ASN A 3 -17.34 -11.65 33.25
C ASN A 3 -17.72 -10.19 33.01
N HIS A 4 -16.80 -9.26 33.30
CA HIS A 4 -16.96 -7.89 32.83
C HIS A 4 -16.77 -7.90 31.31
N GLU A 5 -17.89 -7.93 30.60
CA GLU A 5 -17.93 -7.78 29.15
C GLU A 5 -17.52 -6.34 28.83
N TRP A 6 -16.27 -6.16 28.43
CA TRP A 6 -15.78 -4.84 28.01
C TRP A 6 -16.13 -4.60 26.55
N MET A 7 -16.81 -3.49 26.27
CA MET A 7 -17.18 -3.09 24.92
C MET A 7 -16.18 -2.10 24.35
N LEU A 8 -15.58 -2.44 23.22
CA LEU A 8 -14.70 -1.55 22.47
C LEU A 8 -15.49 -0.34 21.97
N LYS A 9 -14.99 0.87 22.27
CA LYS A 9 -15.62 2.14 21.89
C LYS A 9 -14.94 2.78 20.70
N SER A 10 -13.62 2.87 20.76
CA SER A 10 -12.81 3.45 19.69
C SER A 10 -11.36 3.01 19.80
N ILE A 11 -10.71 2.97 18.65
CA ILE A 11 -9.26 2.89 18.52
C ILE A 11 -8.79 4.11 17.75
N GLU A 12 -7.88 4.86 18.35
CA GLU A 12 -7.16 5.96 17.73
C GLU A 12 -5.72 5.51 17.56
N THR A 13 -5.12 5.71 16.39
CA THR A 13 -3.76 5.28 16.09
C THR A 13 -3.01 6.40 15.39
N GLU A 14 -1.83 6.74 15.89
CA GLU A 14 -0.96 7.79 15.35
C GLU A 14 0.50 7.30 15.22
N PRO A 15 1.21 7.66 14.14
CA PRO A 15 2.63 7.37 14.00
C PRO A 15 3.47 8.41 14.76
N LYS A 16 4.34 7.98 15.68
CA LYS A 16 5.22 8.89 16.43
C LYS A 16 6.67 8.91 15.96
N GLU A 17 7.19 7.77 15.54
CA GLU A 17 8.59 7.61 15.18
C GLU A 17 8.66 6.67 13.99
N VAL A 18 8.78 7.20 12.77
CA VAL A 18 8.92 6.38 11.55
C VAL A 18 10.19 6.80 10.86
N SER A 19 11.08 5.83 10.61
CA SER A 19 12.36 6.05 9.96
C SER A 19 12.61 4.98 8.91
N GLY A 20 13.34 5.34 7.86
CA GLY A 20 13.74 4.44 6.79
C GLY A 20 15.25 4.45 6.61
N LYS A 21 15.83 3.29 6.30
CA LYS A 21 17.24 3.18 5.90
C LYS A 21 17.39 2.13 4.80
N VAL A 22 18.28 2.40 3.85
CA VAL A 22 18.65 1.43 2.82
C VAL A 22 19.63 0.41 3.43
N VAL A 23 19.19 -0.84 3.59
CA VAL A 23 20.00 -1.91 4.23
C VAL A 23 20.81 -2.70 3.21
N LYS A 24 20.30 -2.82 1.98
CA LYS A 24 20.95 -3.46 0.84
C LYS A 24 20.56 -2.69 -0.43
N PRO A 25 21.28 -2.87 -1.55
CA PRO A 25 20.81 -2.36 -2.84
C PRO A 25 19.34 -2.75 -3.07
N ASP A 26 18.55 -1.77 -3.47
CA ASP A 26 17.11 -1.84 -3.71
C ASP A 26 16.22 -2.17 -2.49
N LEU A 27 16.78 -2.35 -1.29
CA LEU A 27 16.03 -2.78 -0.11
C LEU A 27 16.05 -1.73 0.99
N VAL A 28 14.89 -1.15 1.25
CA VAL A 28 14.66 -0.18 2.31
C VAL A 28 13.98 -0.85 3.49
N LEU A 29 14.61 -0.76 4.67
CA LEU A 29 14.00 -1.15 5.93
C LEU A 29 13.36 0.08 6.57
N ILE A 30 12.08 -0.02 6.86
CA ILE A 30 11.28 1.00 7.53
C ILE A 30 10.93 0.48 8.90
N GLU A 31 11.27 1.23 9.93
CA GLU A 31 11.00 0.89 11.31
C GLU A 31 10.26 2.05 11.96
N GLY A 32 9.27 1.72 12.77
CA GLY A 32 8.60 2.75 13.54
C GLY A 32 7.69 2.26 14.65
N ILE A 33 7.11 3.22 15.37
CA ILE A 33 6.20 2.98 16.48
C ILE A 33 4.88 3.68 16.20
N LEU A 34 3.81 2.90 16.24
CA LEU A 34 2.44 3.40 16.23
C LEU A 34 1.95 3.48 17.68
N GLU A 35 1.53 4.66 18.10
CA GLU A 35 0.83 4.84 19.36
C GLU A 35 -0.66 4.63 19.12
N GLN A 36 -1.23 3.67 19.84
CA GLN A 36 -2.61 3.27 19.72
C GLN A 36 -3.33 3.49 21.04
N ILE A 37 -4.37 4.30 21.04
CA ILE A 37 -5.23 4.56 22.20
C ILE A 37 -6.50 3.76 22.01
N VAL A 38 -6.67 2.74 22.84
CA VAL A 38 -7.87 1.89 22.85
C VAL A 38 -8.79 2.36 23.96
N SER A 39 -10.01 2.78 23.60
CA SER A 39 -11.05 3.16 24.56
C SER A 39 -12.05 2.02 24.71
N VAL A 40 -12.26 1.56 25.93
CA VAL A 40 -13.17 0.45 26.26
C VAL A 40 -14.15 0.88 27.35
N VAL A 41 -15.37 0.38 27.30
CA VAL A 41 -16.44 0.69 28.25
C VAL A 41 -16.81 -0.58 29.02
N ASP A 42 -16.93 -0.49 30.34
CA ASP A 42 -17.46 -1.59 31.15
C ASP A 42 -18.99 -1.57 31.25
N ALA A 43 -19.55 -2.58 31.91
CA ALA A 43 -21.00 -2.71 32.13
C ALA A 43 -21.61 -1.55 32.94
N GLU A 44 -20.78 -0.74 33.61
CA GLU A 44 -21.17 0.41 34.43
C GLU A 44 -21.02 1.73 33.66
N GLY A 45 -20.59 1.68 32.39
CA GLY A 45 -20.44 2.83 31.52
C GLY A 45 -19.12 3.60 31.71
N ILE A 46 -18.18 3.08 32.50
CA ILE A 46 -16.89 3.73 32.76
C ILE A 46 -15.97 3.49 31.55
N VAL A 47 -15.46 4.58 30.98
CA VAL A 47 -14.52 4.53 29.86
C VAL A 47 -13.10 4.37 30.42
N LYS A 48 -12.44 3.28 30.06
CA LYS A 48 -11.00 3.08 30.28
C LYS A 48 -10.25 3.34 28.98
N ARG A 49 -9.14 4.06 29.07
CA ARG A 49 -8.21 4.29 27.96
C ARG A 49 -6.94 3.51 28.22
N CYS A 50 -6.54 2.72 27.24
CA CYS A 50 -5.29 1.96 27.26
C CYS A 50 -4.41 2.46 26.13
N GLU A 51 -3.21 2.94 26.48
CA GLU A 51 -2.19 3.32 25.51
C GLU A 51 -1.32 2.11 25.19
N ASN A 52 -1.23 1.77 23.91
CA ASN A 52 -0.40 0.71 23.39
C ASN A 52 0.63 1.31 22.43
N LYS A 53 1.88 0.83 22.55
CA LYS A 53 2.93 1.14 21.58
C LYS A 53 3.16 -0.09 20.73
N VAL A 54 2.84 -0.01 19.45
CA VAL A 54 2.95 -1.11 18.50
C VAL A 54 4.15 -0.82 17.59
N PRO A 55 5.32 -1.44 17.84
CA PRO A 55 6.44 -1.35 16.91
C PRO A 55 6.12 -2.11 15.62
N PHE A 56 6.51 -1.55 14.48
CA PHE A 56 6.41 -2.21 13.19
C PHE A 56 7.73 -2.11 12.43
N SER A 57 7.96 -3.10 11.58
CA SER A 57 9.12 -3.18 10.69
C SER A 57 8.67 -3.68 9.32
N ARG A 58 9.04 -2.96 8.27
CA ARG A 58 8.69 -3.28 6.89
C ARG A 58 9.90 -3.22 5.97
N GLN A 59 9.99 -4.20 5.09
CA GLN A 59 10.99 -4.25 4.04
C GLN A 59 10.29 -3.91 2.73
N VAL A 60 10.70 -2.81 2.10
CA VAL A 60 10.11 -2.33 0.86
C VAL A 60 11.21 -2.24 -0.18
N THR A 61 10.93 -2.78 -1.37
CA THR A 61 11.85 -2.71 -2.50
C THR A 61 11.70 -1.36 -3.18
N VAL A 62 12.79 -0.59 -3.26
CA VAL A 62 12.87 0.67 -4.00
C VAL A 62 14.01 0.55 -5.00
N PHE A 63 13.69 0.36 -6.27
CA PHE A 63 14.70 0.22 -7.32
C PHE A 63 15.60 1.47 -7.41
N GLY A 64 16.91 1.26 -7.51
CA GLY A 64 17.92 2.30 -7.54
C GLY A 64 18.42 2.73 -6.16
N ALA A 65 17.81 2.27 -5.06
CA ALA A 65 18.21 2.65 -3.73
C ALA A 65 19.57 2.02 -3.36
N LEU A 66 20.53 2.84 -2.94
CA LEU A 66 21.85 2.42 -2.51
C LEU A 66 22.08 2.74 -1.02
N PRO A 67 22.83 1.89 -0.29
CA PRO A 67 23.20 2.17 1.09
C PRO A 67 23.86 3.55 1.25
N GLY A 68 23.39 4.33 2.23
CA GLY A 68 23.87 5.69 2.50
C GLY A 68 23.06 6.81 1.83
N GLN A 69 22.08 6.49 0.99
CA GLN A 69 21.11 7.47 0.48
C GLN A 69 20.09 7.87 1.54
N SER A 70 19.54 9.09 1.40
CA SER A 70 18.53 9.62 2.31
C SER A 70 17.17 9.01 2.00
N VAL A 71 16.44 8.59 3.03
CA VAL A 71 15.10 8.01 2.90
C VAL A 71 14.10 8.87 3.66
N ALA A 72 13.09 9.37 2.95
CA ALA A 72 11.93 10.03 3.53
C ALA A 72 10.73 9.06 3.51
N VAL A 73 10.04 8.95 4.65
CA VAL A 73 8.86 8.09 4.80
C VAL A 73 7.67 8.95 5.25
N ASP A 74 6.63 9.01 4.44
CA ASP A 74 5.32 9.56 4.82
C ASP A 74 4.43 8.40 5.27
N CYS A 75 4.02 8.40 6.53
CA CYS A 75 3.20 7.35 7.13
C CYS A 75 1.80 7.89 7.42
N ARG A 76 0.79 7.26 6.82
CA ARG A 76 -0.61 7.63 6.99
C ARG A 76 -1.39 6.48 7.61
N VAL A 77 -2.18 6.80 8.62
CA VAL A 77 -2.99 5.83 9.34
C VAL A 77 -4.45 6.09 9.05
N ARG A 78 -5.18 5.04 8.69
CA ARG A 78 -6.62 5.07 8.46
C ARG A 78 -7.30 4.09 9.41
N ASN A 79 -8.01 4.64 10.39
CA ASN A 79 -8.84 3.85 11.29
C ASN A 79 -10.16 3.51 10.59
N THR A 80 -10.49 2.22 10.47
CA THR A 80 -11.80 1.79 10.00
C THR A 80 -12.79 1.80 11.15
N LYS A 81 -14.00 2.36 10.95
CA LYS A 81 -15.03 2.33 12.00
C LYS A 81 -15.45 0.89 12.29
N PRO A 82 -15.67 0.53 13.57
CA PRO A 82 -16.18 -0.79 13.92
C PRO A 82 -17.56 -1.02 13.30
N ARG A 83 -17.75 -2.20 12.70
CA ARG A 83 -19.07 -2.61 12.20
C ARG A 83 -19.91 -3.07 13.40
N PRO A 84 -21.11 -2.51 13.63
CA PRO A 84 -21.95 -2.90 14.76
C PRO A 84 -22.31 -4.39 14.67
N GLY A 85 -22.05 -5.14 15.75
CA GLY A 85 -22.30 -6.58 15.83
C GLY A 85 -21.12 -7.49 15.49
N SER A 86 -19.97 -6.96 15.05
CA SER A 86 -18.74 -7.76 14.96
C SER A 86 -18.11 -7.92 16.33
N ARG A 87 -17.88 -9.16 16.75
CA ARG A 87 -17.01 -9.48 17.90
C ARG A 87 -15.57 -9.26 17.47
N VAL A 88 -15.15 -8.00 17.51
CA VAL A 88 -13.75 -7.57 17.50
C VAL A 88 -13.03 -7.88 16.17
N GLY A 89 -12.67 -6.81 15.47
CA GLY A 89 -12.00 -6.86 14.17
C GLY A 89 -11.71 -5.46 13.65
N GLU A 90 -11.26 -4.56 14.52
CA GLU A 90 -10.90 -3.21 14.13
C GLU A 90 -9.55 -3.26 13.40
N THR A 91 -9.57 -3.06 12.09
CA THR A 91 -8.37 -3.20 11.27
C THR A 91 -7.84 -1.82 10.93
N THR A 92 -6.78 -1.38 11.61
CA THR A 92 -6.08 -0.13 11.28
C THR A 92 -5.27 -0.36 10.00
N LEU A 93 -5.56 0.39 8.94
CA LEU A 93 -4.76 0.37 7.71
C LEU A 93 -3.64 1.41 7.84
N VAL A 94 -2.41 0.99 7.62
CA VAL A 94 -1.23 1.86 7.60
C VAL A 94 -0.70 1.89 6.17
N SER A 95 -0.67 3.09 5.59
CA SER A 95 -0.10 3.34 4.26
C SER A 95 1.23 4.07 4.41
N LEU A 96 2.27 3.55 3.79
CA LEU A 96 3.62 4.12 3.76
C LEU A 96 3.93 4.59 2.35
N ALA A 97 4.35 5.85 2.19
CA ALA A 97 4.94 6.36 0.96
C ALA A 97 6.42 6.67 1.21
N ILE A 98 7.29 6.00 0.45
CA ILE A 98 8.74 6.02 0.64
C ILE A 98 9.39 6.70 -0.55
N THR A 99 10.28 7.63 -0.23
CA THR A 99 11.04 8.41 -1.21
C THR A 99 12.51 8.28 -0.89
N VAL A 100 13.33 7.84 -1.84
CA VAL A 100 14.78 7.74 -1.69
C VAL A 100 15.44 8.84 -2.51
N GLN A 101 16.36 9.58 -1.89
CA GLN A 101 17.05 10.72 -2.49
C GLN A 101 18.56 10.62 -2.31
N ASP A 102 19.29 11.16 -3.29
CA ASP A 102 20.73 11.36 -3.25
C ASP A 102 21.08 12.86 -3.42
N ASN A 103 22.35 13.15 -3.64
CA ASN A 103 22.83 14.52 -3.82
C ASN A 103 22.40 15.14 -5.17
N GLN A 104 21.88 14.35 -6.10
CA GLN A 104 21.45 14.76 -7.43
C GLN A 104 19.93 14.84 -7.57
N GLY A 105 19.17 14.23 -6.65
CA GLY A 105 17.72 14.37 -6.55
C GLY A 105 17.01 13.09 -6.12
N LEU A 106 15.82 12.87 -6.68
CA LEU A 106 15.00 11.69 -6.43
C LEU A 106 15.61 10.47 -7.14
N VAL A 107 15.88 9.41 -6.38
CA VAL A 107 16.42 8.14 -6.87
C VAL A 107 15.29 7.15 -7.14
N GLY A 108 14.32 7.07 -6.22
CA GLY A 108 13.22 6.13 -6.34
C GLY A 108 12.09 6.41 -5.37
N PHE A 109 10.93 5.83 -5.66
CA PHE A 109 9.75 5.88 -4.80
C PHE A 109 9.11 4.50 -4.71
N ALA A 110 8.48 4.21 -3.57
CA ALA A 110 7.63 3.04 -3.40
C ALA A 110 6.50 3.33 -2.42
N THR A 111 5.48 2.49 -2.46
CA THR A 111 4.37 2.52 -1.51
C THR A 111 4.15 1.13 -0.94
N ASP A 112 3.89 1.03 0.36
CA ASP A 112 3.49 -0.23 1.00
C ASP A 112 2.25 0.04 1.87
N GLU A 113 1.33 -0.91 1.91
CA GLU A 113 0.14 -0.83 2.76
C GLU A 113 0.02 -2.11 3.58
N PHE A 114 -0.29 -1.97 4.86
CA PHE A 114 -0.50 -3.12 5.72
C PHE A 114 -1.55 -2.89 6.80
N LEU A 115 -2.15 -4.01 7.19
CA LEU A 115 -3.12 -4.06 8.26
C LEU A 115 -2.39 -4.29 9.58
N LEU A 116 -2.64 -3.43 10.57
CA LEU A 116 -2.18 -3.65 11.93
C LEU A 116 -3.07 -4.73 12.55
N GLN A 117 -2.48 -5.89 12.87
CA GLN A 117 -3.20 -6.91 13.65
C GLN A 117 -3.47 -6.38 15.06
N GLU A 118 -4.63 -6.75 15.60
CA GLU A 118 -5.10 -6.24 16.89
C GLU A 118 -4.08 -6.46 18.00
N PRO A 119 -3.90 -5.47 18.90
CA PRO A 119 -3.14 -5.73 20.11
C PRO A 119 -3.90 -6.79 20.92
N LYS A 120 -3.22 -7.90 21.24
CA LYS A 120 -3.66 -8.72 22.37
C LYS A 120 -3.63 -7.80 23.57
N LEU A 121 -4.80 -7.36 24.04
CA LEU A 121 -4.94 -6.57 25.26
C LEU A 121 -4.38 -7.40 26.42
N GLN A 122 -3.08 -7.24 26.71
CA GLN A 122 -2.50 -7.70 27.95
C GLN A 122 -2.91 -6.66 29.00
N LEU A 123 -4.12 -6.81 29.55
CA LEU A 123 -4.37 -6.17 30.84
C LEU A 123 -3.28 -6.66 31.77
N ARG A 124 -2.44 -5.73 32.26
CA ARG A 124 -1.50 -6.00 33.34
C ARG A 124 -2.29 -6.42 34.57
N SER A 125 -2.53 -7.70 34.72
CA SER A 125 -2.77 -8.33 36.00
C SER A 125 -1.43 -8.89 36.45
N ASP A 126 -0.69 -8.15 37.27
CA ASP A 126 0.48 -8.70 37.96
C ASP A 126 0.41 -8.32 39.44
N PRO A 127 0.93 -9.13 40.39
CA PRO A 127 1.44 -10.51 40.26
C PRO A 127 0.81 -11.46 41.31
N GLU A 128 1.26 -12.73 41.30
CA GLU A 128 0.95 -13.81 42.25
C GLU A 128 -0.24 -14.72 41.93
N GLN A 129 0.03 -15.78 41.14
CA GLN A 129 -0.02 -17.13 41.70
C GLN A 129 0.65 -18.13 40.77
N LYS A 130 1.75 -18.73 41.24
CA LYS A 130 2.19 -20.06 40.80
C LYS A 130 1.03 -21.02 41.08
N LEU A 131 0.35 -21.49 40.04
CA LEU A 131 -0.27 -22.82 40.08
C LEU A 131 0.36 -23.70 39.02
N ALA A 132 0.73 -24.89 39.47
CA ALA A 132 1.40 -25.94 38.70
C ALA A 132 0.59 -26.33 37.44
N PRO A 133 1.24 -26.90 36.40
CA PRO A 133 0.53 -27.33 35.21
C PRO A 133 -0.38 -28.52 35.53
N GLU A 134 -1.69 -28.32 35.43
CA GLU A 134 -2.66 -29.40 35.40
C GLU A 134 -2.58 -30.07 34.02
N LYS A 135 -2.08 -31.30 33.99
CA LYS A 135 -2.07 -32.15 32.79
C LYS A 135 -3.52 -32.40 32.36
N THR A 136 -4.01 -31.64 31.39
CA THR A 136 -5.18 -32.05 30.60
C THR A 136 -4.69 -32.94 29.47
N ALA A 137 -5.20 -34.17 29.44
CA ALA A 137 -4.92 -35.16 28.41
C ALA A 137 -5.31 -34.62 27.02
N GLN A 138 -4.41 -34.74 26.06
CA GLN A 138 -4.66 -34.46 24.65
C GLN A 138 -5.60 -35.52 24.07
N PRO A 139 -6.68 -35.17 23.34
CA PRO A 139 -7.25 -36.08 22.35
C PRO A 139 -6.36 -36.01 21.11
N ALA A 140 -5.50 -37.03 20.93
CA ALA A 140 -4.46 -37.07 19.90
C ALA A 140 -4.98 -37.23 18.46
N ASP A 141 -6.27 -37.49 18.24
CA ASP A 141 -6.74 -37.96 16.93
C ASP A 141 -7.35 -36.87 16.02
N PHE A 142 -7.66 -35.66 16.52
CA PHE A 142 -8.21 -34.56 15.70
C PHE A 142 -7.17 -33.54 15.20
N SER A 143 -5.93 -33.62 15.68
CA SER A 143 -4.89 -32.61 15.40
C SER A 143 -4.32 -32.69 13.98
N VAL A 144 -4.21 -33.91 13.44
CA VAL A 144 -3.59 -34.18 12.14
C VAL A 144 -4.47 -33.71 10.97
N ASP A 145 -5.79 -33.90 11.08
CA ASP A 145 -6.75 -33.47 10.04
C ASP A 145 -6.89 -31.95 9.98
N LEU A 146 -6.84 -31.26 11.13
CA LEU A 146 -6.90 -29.79 11.19
C LEU A 146 -5.65 -29.12 10.63
N GLU A 147 -4.46 -29.66 10.88
CA GLU A 147 -3.22 -29.15 10.29
C GLU A 147 -3.17 -29.34 8.78
N LYS A 148 -3.70 -30.47 8.29
CA LYS A 148 -3.82 -30.74 6.85
C LYS A 148 -4.77 -29.75 6.18
N LEU A 149 -5.98 -29.57 6.74
CA LEU A 149 -6.96 -28.63 6.23
C LEU A 149 -6.43 -27.18 6.24
N ARG A 150 -5.67 -26.81 7.28
CA ARG A 150 -5.03 -25.50 7.37
C ARG A 150 -4.00 -25.29 6.26
N ARG A 151 -3.14 -26.27 6.00
CA ARG A 151 -2.15 -26.19 4.91
C ARG A 151 -2.82 -26.09 3.55
N GLU A 152 -3.88 -26.87 3.32
CA GLU A 152 -4.66 -26.80 2.07
C GLU A 152 -5.27 -25.40 1.88
N LEU A 153 -5.90 -24.84 2.91
CA LEU A 153 -6.46 -23.49 2.88
C LEU A 153 -5.39 -22.40 2.65
N GLU A 154 -4.23 -22.53 3.31
CA GLU A 154 -3.09 -21.61 3.12
C GLU A 154 -2.57 -21.68 1.68
N THR A 155 -2.50 -22.87 1.07
CA THR A 155 -2.09 -23.03 -0.33
C THR A 155 -3.11 -22.48 -1.31
N GLU A 156 -4.41 -22.69 -1.07
CA GLU A 156 -5.47 -22.15 -1.91
C GLU A 156 -5.50 -20.63 -1.86
N TYR A 157 -5.37 -20.06 -0.66
CA TYR A 157 -5.29 -18.61 -0.48
C TYR A 157 -4.07 -18.01 -1.17
N ALA A 158 -2.90 -18.64 -1.02
CA ALA A 158 -1.67 -18.19 -1.68
C ALA A 158 -1.79 -18.24 -3.22
N LEU A 159 -2.39 -19.30 -3.77
CA LEU A 159 -2.61 -19.44 -5.21
C LEU A 159 -3.57 -18.37 -5.74
N ARG A 160 -4.69 -18.15 -5.04
CA ARG A 160 -5.66 -17.12 -5.42
C ARG A 160 -5.06 -15.73 -5.35
N TYR A 161 -4.29 -15.44 -4.31
CA TYR A 161 -3.57 -14.19 -4.17
C TYR A 161 -2.59 -13.97 -5.34
N GLN A 162 -1.82 -14.99 -5.73
CA GLN A 162 -0.94 -14.91 -6.90
C GLN A 162 -1.69 -14.64 -8.21
N GLN A 163 -2.85 -15.29 -8.40
CA GLN A 163 -3.69 -15.06 -9.58
C GLN A 163 -4.22 -13.62 -9.61
N GLU A 164 -4.74 -13.12 -8.49
CA GLU A 164 -5.25 -11.75 -8.38
C GLU A 164 -4.15 -10.70 -8.61
N CYS A 165 -2.94 -10.93 -8.07
CA CYS A 165 -1.77 -10.10 -8.36
C CYS A 165 -1.41 -10.09 -9.85
N PHE A 166 -1.37 -11.26 -10.49
CA PHE A 166 -1.04 -11.38 -11.90
C PHE A 166 -2.07 -10.68 -12.79
N GLU A 167 -3.36 -10.87 -12.53
CA GLU A 167 -4.42 -10.18 -13.26
C GLU A 167 -4.36 -8.67 -13.08
N PHE A 168 -4.08 -8.20 -11.86
CA PHE A 168 -3.94 -6.78 -11.58
C PHE A 168 -2.76 -6.17 -12.33
N GLU A 169 -1.61 -6.83 -12.33
CA GLU A 169 -0.44 -6.41 -13.11
C GLU A 169 -0.72 -6.37 -14.62
N GLN A 170 -1.44 -7.36 -15.15
CA GLN A 170 -1.87 -7.36 -16.56
C GLN A 170 -2.76 -6.16 -16.87
N ARG A 171 -3.79 -5.90 -16.05
CA ARG A 171 -4.69 -4.74 -16.25
C ARG A 171 -3.92 -3.42 -16.22
N LEU A 172 -2.97 -3.26 -15.30
CA LEU A 172 -2.11 -2.08 -15.25
C LEU A 172 -1.27 -1.94 -16.52
N ARG A 173 -0.61 -3.03 -16.94
CA ARG A 173 0.22 -3.04 -18.15
C ARG A 173 -0.60 -2.63 -19.38
N ASP A 174 -1.79 -3.20 -19.54
CA ASP A 174 -2.67 -2.90 -20.67
C ASP A 174 -3.09 -1.43 -20.66
N SER A 175 -3.50 -0.91 -19.49
CA SER A 175 -3.82 0.51 -19.32
C SER A 175 -2.67 1.43 -19.71
N TYR A 176 -1.44 1.13 -19.25
CA TYR A 176 -0.26 1.93 -19.60
C TYR A 176 0.08 1.84 -21.09
N GLN A 177 -0.08 0.67 -21.70
CA GLN A 177 0.16 0.49 -23.13
C GLN A 177 -0.84 1.29 -23.97
N ASP A 178 -2.10 1.34 -23.55
CA ASP A 178 -3.13 2.11 -24.24
C ASP A 178 -2.90 3.63 -24.11
N ASP A 179 -2.50 4.11 -22.93
CA ASP A 179 -2.12 5.51 -22.73
C ASP A 179 -0.91 5.91 -23.60
N LEU A 180 0.11 5.04 -23.67
CA LEU A 180 1.28 5.26 -24.52
C LEU A 180 0.90 5.28 -26.00
N ARG A 181 0.03 4.37 -26.45
CA ARG A 181 -0.47 4.36 -27.84
C ARG A 181 -1.18 5.65 -28.16
N LEU A 182 -2.08 6.11 -27.28
CA LEU A 182 -2.78 7.37 -27.47
C LEU A 182 -1.81 8.55 -27.58
N HIS A 183 -0.81 8.61 -26.70
CA HIS A 183 0.18 9.68 -26.72
C HIS A 183 1.00 9.70 -28.01
N VAL A 184 1.44 8.54 -28.49
CA VAL A 184 2.16 8.40 -29.76
C VAL A 184 1.29 8.84 -30.94
N GLU A 185 0.02 8.47 -30.96
CA GLU A 185 -0.92 8.90 -32.00
C GLU A 185 -1.15 10.43 -32.00
N LEU A 186 -1.29 11.03 -30.82
CA LEU A 186 -1.44 12.48 -30.68
C LEU A 186 -0.20 13.23 -31.18
N LEU A 187 0.99 12.82 -30.74
CA LEU A 187 2.25 13.41 -31.19
C LEU A 187 2.42 13.28 -32.71
N ARG A 188 2.06 12.13 -33.28
CA ARG A 188 2.10 11.92 -34.73
C ARG A 188 1.17 12.88 -35.46
N ARG A 189 -0.07 13.04 -35.00
CA ARG A 189 -1.04 13.98 -35.58
C ARG A 189 -0.56 15.42 -35.50
N GLU A 190 0.02 15.83 -34.37
CA GLU A 190 0.59 17.16 -34.21
C GLU A 190 1.77 17.41 -35.15
N MET A 191 2.68 16.43 -35.27
CA MET A 191 3.81 16.50 -36.19
C MET A 191 3.34 16.60 -37.65
N GLU A 192 2.37 15.78 -38.06
CA GLU A 192 1.79 15.83 -39.41
C GLU A 192 1.09 17.18 -39.68
N ALA A 193 0.41 17.75 -38.68
CA ALA A 193 -0.20 19.07 -38.78
C ALA A 193 0.85 20.19 -38.95
N GLU A 194 1.94 20.15 -38.17
CA GLU A 194 3.05 21.11 -38.28
C GLU A 194 3.80 21.00 -39.61
N LEU A 195 4.08 19.77 -40.07
CA LEU A 195 4.68 19.54 -41.39
C LEU A 195 3.78 20.11 -42.50
N ASN A 196 2.48 19.83 -42.45
CA ASN A 196 1.52 20.39 -43.40
C ASN A 196 1.45 21.93 -43.36
N ARG A 197 1.50 22.54 -42.17
CA ARG A 197 1.56 24.01 -42.02
C ARG A 197 2.81 24.58 -42.67
N ARG A 198 3.98 24.05 -42.33
CA ARG A 198 5.27 24.51 -42.89
C ARG A 198 5.33 24.31 -44.39
N TRP A 199 4.85 23.19 -44.90
CA TRP A 199 4.81 22.92 -46.34
C TRP A 199 3.90 23.92 -47.08
N LYS A 200 2.70 24.19 -46.55
CA LYS A 200 1.79 25.22 -47.11
C LYS A 200 2.43 26.60 -47.10
N GLN A 201 3.14 26.97 -46.03
CA GLN A 201 3.86 28.25 -45.95
C GLN A 201 4.97 28.34 -47.00
N GLN A 202 5.80 27.30 -47.13
CA GLN A 202 6.87 27.25 -48.13
C GLN A 202 6.33 27.28 -49.56
N LEU A 203 5.27 26.53 -49.84
CA LEU A 203 4.61 26.50 -51.15
C LEU A 203 4.02 27.87 -51.48
N SER A 204 3.35 28.52 -50.53
CA SER A 204 2.81 29.88 -50.70
C SER A 204 3.92 30.89 -50.99
N ALA A 205 5.02 30.84 -50.23
CA ALA A 205 6.19 31.70 -50.45
C ALA A 205 6.83 31.45 -51.82
N PHE A 206 6.89 30.19 -52.27
CA PHE A 206 7.38 29.83 -53.60
C PHE A 206 6.47 30.38 -54.71
N GLN A 207 5.15 30.19 -54.62
CA GLN A 207 4.17 30.70 -55.59
C GLN A 207 4.23 32.24 -55.72
N GLN A 208 4.39 32.96 -54.60
CA GLN A 208 4.58 34.41 -54.62
C GLN A 208 5.84 34.85 -55.37
N ARG A 209 6.96 34.12 -55.22
CA ARG A 209 8.23 34.42 -55.89
C ARG A 209 8.24 34.04 -57.37
N SER A 210 7.55 32.97 -57.74
CA SER A 210 7.56 32.39 -59.09
C SER A 210 6.43 32.88 -59.99
N GLY A 211 5.46 33.64 -59.45
CA GLY A 211 4.30 34.14 -60.20
C GLY A 211 3.29 33.06 -60.60
N PHE A 212 3.46 31.82 -60.14
CA PHE A 212 2.63 30.68 -60.50
C PHE A 212 1.36 30.62 -59.63
N ARG A 213 0.17 30.81 -60.24
CA ARG A 213 -1.15 30.70 -59.57
C ARG A 213 -1.85 29.40 -59.97
N GLY A 214 -1.44 28.27 -59.39
CA GLY A 214 -2.17 27.00 -59.49
C GLY A 214 -2.72 26.60 -58.11
N SER A 215 -4.03 26.32 -58.01
CA SER A 215 -4.62 25.77 -56.79
C SER A 215 -4.33 24.27 -56.70
N VAL A 216 -3.53 23.86 -55.73
CA VAL A 216 -3.35 22.44 -55.40
C VAL A 216 -4.26 22.13 -54.21
N GLU A 217 -5.36 21.40 -54.45
CA GLU A 217 -6.17 20.86 -53.38
C GLU A 217 -5.47 19.62 -52.81
N PHE A 218 -5.08 19.70 -51.54
CA PHE A 218 -4.56 18.55 -50.82
C PHE A 218 -5.73 17.81 -50.18
N GLY A 219 -5.99 16.60 -50.67
CA GLY A 219 -7.00 15.69 -50.11
C GLY A 219 -6.70 15.37 -48.64
N ARG A 220 -7.76 15.28 -47.83
CA ARG A 220 -7.69 14.84 -46.44
C ARG A 220 -7.23 13.38 -46.39
N ALA A 221 -6.13 13.13 -45.68
CA ALA A 221 -5.77 11.81 -45.18
C ALA A 221 -6.51 11.53 -43.87
#